data_AF-A0A925Y634-F1
#
_entry.id   AF-A0A925Y634-F1
#
_cell.length_a   1.000
_cell.length_b   1.000
_cell.length_c   1.000
_cell.angle_alpha   90.00
_cell.angle_beta   90.00
_cell.angle_gamma   90.00
#
_symmetry.space_group_name_H-M   'P 1'
#
loop_
_entity.id
_entity.type
_entity.pdbx_description
1 polymer ?
#
loop_
_entity_poly.entity_id
_entity_poly.type
_entity_poly.pdbx_seq_one_letter_code
_entity_poly.pdbx_strand_id
1 'polypeptide(L)'
;MKDHLAPMNADNFLKMAHGDMAGLRELAFDFFNDTRRLMTGWLAMIESGNFPRLREELHRCKGGASLFGLERMVDLLGESESPKVLETRGFDVKEFEKELSAAEQAVIKLAETR
;
A
#
# COMPACT_ATOMS: atom_id res chain seq x y z
N MET A 1 -15.76 2.67 -11.30
CA MET A 1 -14.69 3.17 -12.18
C MET A 1 -13.68 3.91 -11.33
N LYS A 2 -12.58 3.24 -10.95
CA LYS A 2 -11.43 3.83 -10.23
C LYS A 2 -10.30 4.20 -11.20
N ASP A 3 -10.62 4.31 -12.49
CA ASP A 3 -9.66 4.45 -13.61
C ASP A 3 -8.89 5.77 -13.62
N HIS A 4 -9.15 6.67 -12.65
CA HIS A 4 -8.51 7.97 -12.53
C HIS A 4 -7.35 7.99 -11.52
N LEU A 5 -7.20 6.98 -10.66
CA LEU A 5 -6.11 6.93 -9.67
C LEU A 5 -4.83 6.39 -10.30
N ALA A 6 -3.71 7.03 -9.99
CA ALA A 6 -2.40 6.54 -10.38
C ALA A 6 -1.93 5.45 -9.40
N PRO A 7 -1.15 4.43 -9.84
CA PRO A 7 -0.49 3.51 -8.92
C PRO A 7 0.41 4.24 -7.91
N MET A 8 1.05 5.32 -8.35
CA MET A 8 1.78 6.28 -7.53
C MET A 8 1.62 7.68 -8.14
N ASN A 9 1.30 8.67 -7.30
CA ASN A 9 1.25 10.08 -7.68
C ASN A 9 2.66 10.68 -7.63
N ALA A 10 3.22 10.97 -8.80
CA ALA A 10 4.62 11.40 -8.92
C ALA A 10 4.87 12.75 -8.23
N ASP A 11 3.92 13.69 -8.32
CA ASP A 11 4.05 15.00 -7.69
C ASP A 11 4.08 14.89 -6.17
N ASN A 12 3.22 14.05 -5.60
CA ASN A 12 3.21 13.80 -4.16
C ASN A 12 4.46 13.07 -3.71
N PHE A 13 4.90 12.04 -4.44
CA PHE A 13 6.14 11.33 -4.14
C PHE A 13 7.34 12.28 -4.15
N LEU A 14 7.47 13.13 -5.16
CA LEU A 14 8.58 14.09 -5.27
C LEU A 14 8.55 15.18 -4.18
N LYS A 15 7.37 15.64 -3.75
CA LYS A 15 7.24 16.58 -2.63
C LYS A 15 7.79 16.00 -1.33
N MET A 16 7.61 14.70 -1.11
CA MET A 16 8.04 14.01 0.10
C MET A 16 9.55 13.78 0.17
N ALA A 17 10.28 13.94 -0.94
CA ALA A 17 11.71 13.74 -0.96
C ALA A 17 12.48 14.83 -0.22
N HIS A 18 11.93 16.06 -0.13
CA HIS A 18 12.56 17.21 0.53
C HIS A 18 14.06 17.42 0.18
N GLY A 19 14.48 17.07 -1.04
CA GLY A 19 15.86 17.19 -1.51
C GLY A 19 16.67 15.88 -1.47
N ASP A 20 16.19 14.83 -0.82
CA ASP A 20 16.81 13.50 -0.78
C ASP A 20 15.96 12.45 -1.51
N MET A 21 16.13 12.41 -2.83
CA MET A 21 15.46 11.42 -3.67
C MET A 21 15.99 10.00 -3.46
N ALA A 22 17.25 9.83 -3.05
CA ALA A 22 17.86 8.52 -2.88
C ALA A 22 17.31 7.86 -1.60
N GLY A 23 17.32 8.59 -0.48
CA GLY A 23 16.75 8.12 0.78
C GLY A 23 15.25 7.84 0.68
N LEU A 24 14.48 8.69 -0.01
CA LEU A 24 13.05 8.41 -0.21
C LEU A 24 12.81 7.10 -1.01
N ARG A 25 13.65 6.81 -2.01
CA ARG A 25 13.55 5.57 -2.78
C ARG A 25 13.87 4.35 -1.92
N GLU A 26 14.94 4.42 -1.12
CA GLU A 26 15.29 3.34 -0.19
C GLU A 26 14.13 3.05 0.78
N LEU A 27 13.57 4.09 1.39
CA LEU A 27 12.40 3.97 2.26
C LEU A 27 11.17 3.38 1.55
N ALA A 28 10.95 3.73 0.28
CA ALA A 28 9.86 3.15 -0.50
C ALA A 28 10.07 1.65 -0.76
N PHE A 29 11.30 1.24 -1.09
CA PHE A 29 11.63 -0.18 -1.28
C PHE A 29 11.54 -0.98 0.02
N ASP A 30 11.98 -0.42 1.13
CA ASP A 30 11.80 -1.03 2.45
C ASP A 30 10.31 -1.22 2.76
N PHE A 31 9.49 -0.21 2.49
CA PHE A 31 8.03 -0.31 2.62
C PHE A 31 7.44 -1.44 1.76
N PHE A 32 7.84 -1.58 0.49
CA PHE A 32 7.33 -2.66 -0.37
C PHE A 32 7.75 -4.05 0.15
N ASN A 33 9.01 -4.20 0.56
CA ASN A 33 9.53 -5.47 1.08
C ASN A 33 8.88 -5.87 2.39
N ASP A 34 8.74 -4.94 3.33
CA ASP A 34 8.10 -5.21 4.61
C ASP A 34 6.60 -5.46 4.45
N THR A 35 5.94 -4.75 3.54
CA THR A 35 4.52 -4.99 3.24
C THR A 35 4.30 -6.42 2.71
N ARG A 36 5.16 -6.91 1.80
CA ARG A 36 5.09 -8.31 1.33
C ARG A 36 5.24 -9.33 2.45
N ARG A 37 6.12 -9.07 3.42
CA ARG A 37 6.30 -9.93 4.61
C ARG A 37 5.05 -9.91 5.49
N LEU A 38 4.45 -8.74 5.69
CA LEU A 38 3.24 -8.59 6.51
C LEU A 38 2.02 -9.30 5.91
N MET A 39 1.93 -9.40 4.58
CA MET A 39 0.82 -10.08 3.89
C MET A 39 0.66 -11.54 4.32
N THR A 40 1.75 -12.26 4.62
CA THR A 40 1.66 -13.62 5.17
C THR A 40 0.96 -13.64 6.54
N GLY A 41 1.25 -12.65 7.38
CA GLY A 41 0.56 -12.46 8.66
C GLY A 41 -0.92 -12.08 8.48
N TRP A 42 -1.25 -11.30 7.45
CA TRP A 42 -2.64 -10.93 7.16
C TRP A 42 -3.47 -12.13 6.74
N LEU A 43 -2.92 -13.03 5.93
CA LEU A 43 -3.58 -14.29 5.57
C LEU A 43 -3.93 -15.13 6.81
N ALA A 44 -2.99 -15.29 7.75
CA ALA A 44 -3.25 -15.99 8.99
C ALA A 44 -4.33 -15.31 9.86
N MET A 45 -4.39 -13.97 9.86
CA MET A 45 -5.46 -13.22 10.56
C MET A 45 -6.82 -13.42 9.89
N ILE A 46 -6.88 -13.49 8.56
CA ILE A 46 -8.11 -13.78 7.82
C ILE A 46 -8.59 -15.20 8.15
N GLU A 47 -7.69 -16.19 8.09
CA GLU A 47 -8.00 -17.60 8.38
C GLU A 47 -8.48 -17.83 9.82
N SER A 48 -7.90 -17.11 10.78
CA SER A 48 -8.28 -17.18 12.20
C SER A 48 -9.46 -16.28 12.58
N GLY A 49 -10.00 -15.49 11.64
CA GLY A 49 -11.07 -14.53 11.91
C GLY A 49 -10.67 -13.35 12.80
N ASN A 50 -9.36 -13.07 12.95
CA ASN A 50 -8.84 -11.95 13.73
C ASN A 50 -8.90 -10.62 12.96
N PHE A 51 -10.11 -10.25 12.53
CA PHE A 51 -10.37 -9.01 11.80
C PHE A 51 -10.03 -7.72 12.56
N PRO A 52 -10.19 -7.64 13.91
CA PRO A 52 -9.76 -6.46 14.65
C PRO A 52 -8.27 -6.17 14.49
N ARG A 53 -7.42 -7.20 14.60
CA ARG A 53 -5.97 -7.04 14.41
C ARG A 53 -5.62 -6.76 12.95
N LEU A 54 -6.25 -7.46 12.01
CA LEU A 54 -6.05 -7.22 10.58
C LEU A 54 -6.31 -5.76 10.22
N ARG A 55 -7.40 -5.18 10.73
CA ARG A 55 -7.74 -3.77 10.49
C ARG A 55 -6.66 -2.81 10.98
N GLU A 56 -6.06 -3.07 12.14
CA GLU A 56 -4.94 -2.26 12.65
C GLU A 56 -3.72 -2.32 11.72
N GLU A 57 -3.38 -3.51 11.22
CA GLU A 57 -2.28 -3.68 10.27
C GLU A 57 -2.56 -2.94 8.96
N LEU A 58 -3.76 -3.09 8.40
CA LEU A 58 -4.17 -2.43 7.16
C LEU A 58 -4.18 -0.91 7.30
N HIS A 59 -4.60 -0.37 8.45
CA HIS A 59 -4.55 1.06 8.74
C HIS A 59 -3.10 1.59 8.81
N ARG A 60 -2.19 0.84 9.44
CA ARG A 60 -0.75 1.20 9.43
C ARG A 60 -0.17 1.17 8.02
N CYS A 61 -0.50 0.14 7.24
CA CYS A 61 -0.09 0.04 5.83
C CYS A 61 -0.61 1.22 5.00
N LYS A 62 -1.86 1.66 5.23
CA LYS A 62 -2.45 2.83 4.56
C LYS A 62 -1.68 4.10 4.86
N GLY A 63 -1.22 4.27 6.10
CA GLY A 63 -0.35 5.38 6.49
C GLY A 63 0.95 5.42 5.68
N GLY A 64 1.63 4.26 5.55
CA GLY A 64 2.82 4.13 4.72
C GLY A 64 2.54 4.38 3.23
N ALA A 65 1.48 3.80 2.68
CA ALA A 65 1.06 4.03 1.30
C ALA A 65 0.76 5.51 1.01
N SER A 66 0.17 6.22 1.97
CA SER A 66 -0.11 7.66 1.86
C SER A 66 1.17 8.49 1.82
N LEU A 67 2.20 8.10 2.57
CA LEU A 67 3.51 8.77 2.59
C LEU A 67 4.16 8.76 1.20
N PHE A 68 4.01 7.69 0.44
CA PHE A 68 4.59 7.57 -0.91
C PHE A 68 3.61 7.94 -2.04
N GLY A 69 2.42 8.47 -1.71
CA GLY A 69 1.42 8.84 -2.71
C GLY A 69 0.87 7.66 -3.51
N LEU A 70 0.76 6.47 -2.91
CA LEU A 70 0.28 5.24 -3.58
C LEU A 70 -1.26 5.22 -3.63
N GLU A 71 -1.86 6.02 -4.50
CA GLU A 71 -3.29 6.36 -4.45
C GLU A 71 -4.22 5.15 -4.51
N ARG A 72 -3.96 4.20 -5.42
CA ARG A 72 -4.76 2.97 -5.55
C ARG A 72 -4.71 2.11 -4.31
N MET A 73 -3.52 2.00 -3.68
CA MET A 73 -3.37 1.25 -2.43
C MET A 73 -4.11 1.94 -1.28
N VAL A 74 -4.00 3.26 -1.16
CA VAL A 74 -4.71 4.04 -0.13
C VAL A 74 -6.22 3.86 -0.24
N ASP A 75 -6.74 3.87 -1.46
CA ASP A 75 -8.15 3.65 -1.75
C ASP A 75 -8.59 2.22 -1.40
N LEU A 76 -7.85 1.20 -1.84
CA LEU A 76 -8.11 -0.21 -1.52
C LEU A 76 -8.10 -0.46 0.00
N LEU A 77 -7.11 0.07 0.71
CA LEU A 77 -7.01 -0.05 2.16
C LEU A 77 -8.09 0.74 2.90
N GLY A 78 -8.56 1.85 2.32
CA GLY A 78 -9.65 2.66 2.87
C GLY A 78 -10.98 1.90 2.96
N GLU A 79 -11.26 1.01 2.02
CA GLU A 79 -12.47 0.15 2.07
C GLU A 79 -12.47 -0.79 3.27
N SER A 80 -11.27 -1.13 3.77
CA SER A 80 -11.06 -2.06 4.88
C SER A 80 -11.11 -1.42 6.27
N GLU A 81 -11.30 -0.10 6.35
CA GLU A 81 -11.43 0.61 7.64
C GLU A 81 -12.78 0.34 8.33
N SER A 82 -13.80 -0.04 7.55
CA SER A 82 -15.11 -0.43 8.09
C SER A 82 -15.05 -1.87 8.62
N PRO A 83 -15.23 -2.12 9.93
CA PRO A 83 -15.17 -3.47 10.48
C PRO A 83 -16.20 -4.40 9.84
N LYS A 84 -17.41 -3.91 9.54
CA LYS A 84 -18.45 -4.69 8.87
C LYS A 84 -18.05 -5.14 7.45
N VAL A 85 -17.32 -4.31 6.71
CA VAL A 85 -16.86 -4.65 5.36
C VAL A 85 -15.81 -5.76 5.43
N LEU A 86 -14.81 -5.59 6.29
CA LEU A 86 -13.71 -6.53 6.46
C LEU A 86 -14.17 -7.89 6.97
N GLU A 87 -15.11 -7.93 7.92
CA GLU A 87 -15.68 -9.18 8.45
C GLU A 87 -16.57 -9.91 7.44
N THR A 88 -17.30 -9.19 6.59
CA THR A 88 -18.24 -9.79 5.63
C THR A 88 -17.55 -10.25 4.35
N ARG A 89 -16.58 -9.46 3.86
CA ARG A 89 -15.95 -9.66 2.55
C ARG A 89 -14.51 -10.15 2.64
N GLY A 90 -13.91 -10.12 3.83
CA GLY A 90 -12.48 -10.36 4.00
C GLY A 90 -11.65 -9.22 3.40
N PHE A 91 -10.37 -9.51 3.17
CA PHE A 91 -9.44 -8.64 2.47
C PHE A 91 -8.85 -9.41 1.29
N ASP A 92 -8.94 -8.85 0.09
CA ASP A 92 -8.39 -9.48 -1.11
C ASP A 92 -6.88 -9.22 -1.19
N VAL A 93 -6.11 -10.13 -0.58
CA VAL A 93 -4.64 -10.07 -0.56
C VAL A 93 -4.05 -10.15 -1.98
N LYS A 94 -4.73 -10.82 -2.93
CA LYS A 94 -4.22 -10.96 -4.30
C LYS A 94 -4.37 -9.67 -5.08
N GLU A 95 -5.53 -9.02 -4.98
CA GLU A 95 -5.71 -7.70 -5.60
C GLU A 95 -4.80 -6.67 -4.95
N PHE A 96 -4.61 -6.74 -3.62
CA PHE A 96 -3.63 -5.90 -2.93
C PHE A 96 -2.20 -6.12 -3.45
N GLU A 97 -1.76 -7.36 -3.65
CA GLU A 97 -0.43 -7.68 -4.19
C GLU A 97 -0.21 -7.12 -5.60
N LYS A 98 -1.26 -7.16 -6.43
CA LYS A 98 -1.24 -6.58 -7.78
C LYS A 98 -1.04 -5.07 -7.73
N GLU A 99 -1.76 -4.36 -6.85
CA GLU A 99 -1.60 -2.91 -6.70
C GLU A 99 -0.27 -2.54 -6.04
N LEU A 100 0.23 -3.34 -5.10
CA LEU A 100 1.57 -3.18 -4.50
C LEU A 100 2.67 -3.27 -5.57
N SER A 101 2.56 -4.26 -6.46
CA SER A 101 3.51 -4.44 -7.56
C SER A 101 3.43 -3.30 -8.58
N ALA A 102 2.22 -2.83 -8.90
CA ALA A 102 2.04 -1.68 -9.80
C ALA A 102 2.63 -0.39 -9.23
N ALA A 103 2.49 -0.16 -7.92
CA ALA A 103 3.10 0.96 -7.21
C ALA A 103 4.62 0.90 -7.24
N GLU A 104 5.22 -0.26 -6.95
CA GLU A 104 6.67 -0.45 -6.99
C GLU A 104 7.24 -0.19 -8.39
N GLN A 105 6.59 -0.72 -9.44
CA GLN A 105 7.00 -0.47 -10.83
C GLN A 105 6.92 1.02 -11.20
N ALA A 106 5.93 1.75 -10.68
CA ALA A 106 5.83 3.20 -10.90
C ALA A 106 6.98 3.96 -10.22
N VAL A 107 7.39 3.56 -9.02
CA VAL A 107 8.55 4.13 -8.31
C VAL A 107 9.85 3.83 -9.06
N ILE A 108 10.04 2.59 -9.54
CA ILE A 108 11.20 2.20 -10.36
C ILE A 108 11.27 3.05 -11.64
N LYS A 109 10.15 3.20 -12.35
CA LYS A 109 10.12 3.99 -13.60
C LYS A 109 10.42 5.46 -13.36
N LEU A 110 9.91 6.04 -12.27
CA LEU A 110 10.26 7.40 -11.84
C LEU A 110 11.76 7.51 -11.55
N ALA A 111 12.37 6.42 -11.06
CA ALA A 111 13.78 6.37 -10.74
C ALA A 111 14.70 6.39 -11.96
N GLU A 112 14.28 5.74 -13.05
CA GLU A 112 15.01 5.63 -14.32
C GLU A 112 14.89 6.88 -15.22
N THR A 113 13.91 7.74 -14.97
CA THR A 113 13.65 8.94 -15.81
C THR A 113 14.53 10.15 -15.42
N ARG A 114 15.53 9.98 -14.54
CA ARG A 114 16.41 11.05 -14.05
C ARG A 114 17.88 10.69 -14.16
#